data_AF-A0A3D5T2V8-F1
#
_entry.id   AF-A0A3D5T2V8-F1
#
_cell.length_a   1.000
_cell.length_b   1.000
_cell.length_c   1.000
_cell.angle_alpha   90.00
_cell.angle_beta   90.00
_cell.angle_gamma   90.00
#
_symmetry.space_group_name_H-M   'P 1'
#
loop_
_entity.id
_entity.type
_entity.pdbx_description
1 polymer ?
#
loop_
_entity_poly.entity_id
_entity_poly.type
_entity_poly.pdbx_seq_one_letter_code
_entity_poly.pdbx_strand_id
1 'polypeptide(L)'
;MLDSDDIKKIGVEVGKVIEHNITPAIDGLRQHVDARLDKVDARLGKVESQMVTKSYLDDKMAELEGGVIVRQRKEDKKVNLLIELLQSKSVLAETDVKQLKEIQVFPTHIE
;
A
#
# COMPACT_ATOMS: atom_id res chain seq x y z
N MET A 1 -34.46 -51.92 -37.02
CA MET A 1 -34.64 -51.45 -35.63
C MET A 1 -33.50 -52.01 -34.82
N LEU A 2 -32.90 -51.22 -33.94
CA LEU A 2 -31.94 -51.74 -32.97
C LEU A 2 -32.67 -52.70 -32.04
N ASP A 3 -32.06 -53.84 -31.73
CA ASP A 3 -32.61 -54.77 -30.77
C ASP A 3 -32.21 -54.39 -29.32
N SER A 4 -32.75 -55.11 -28.35
CA SER A 4 -32.47 -54.83 -26.94
C SER A 4 -31.00 -55.06 -26.56
N ASP A 5 -30.28 -55.90 -27.29
CA ASP A 5 -28.89 -56.24 -26.98
C ASP A 5 -27.92 -55.22 -27.60
N ASP A 6 -28.28 -54.63 -28.74
CA ASP A 6 -27.61 -53.46 -29.32
C ASP A 6 -27.65 -52.27 -28.34
N ILE A 7 -28.81 -52.01 -27.74
CA ILE A 7 -28.97 -50.93 -26.74
C ILE A 7 -28.09 -51.17 -25.51
N LYS A 8 -28.00 -52.42 -25.03
CA LYS A 8 -27.12 -52.77 -23.90
C LYS A 8 -25.65 -52.56 -24.24
N LYS A 9 -25.20 -52.97 -25.43
CA LYS A 9 -23.82 -52.77 -25.89
C LYS A 9 -23.46 -51.28 -25.99
N ILE A 10 -24.37 -50.45 -26.52
CA ILE A 10 -24.20 -49.00 -26.56
C ILE A 10 -24.05 -48.45 -25.14
N GLY A 11 -24.89 -48.87 -24.19
CA GLY A 11 -24.78 -48.45 -22.79
C GLY A 11 -23.42 -48.77 -22.17
N VAL A 12 -22.88 -49.96 -22.45
CA VAL A 12 -21.54 -50.37 -21.99
C VAL A 12 -20.44 -49.50 -22.60
N GLU A 13 -20.48 -49.27 -23.92
CA GLU A 13 -19.47 -48.44 -24.59
C GLU A 13 -19.54 -46.97 -24.17
N VAL A 14 -20.74 -46.42 -23.98
CA VAL A 14 -20.93 -45.07 -23.43
C VAL A 14 -20.38 -44.99 -22.01
N GLY A 15 -20.63 -46.00 -21.17
CA GLY A 15 -20.05 -46.11 -19.83
C GLY A 15 -18.52 -46.07 -19.85
N LYS A 16 -17.90 -46.85 -20.74
CA LYS A 16 -16.44 -46.83 -20.93
C LYS A 16 -15.94 -45.46 -21.36
N VAL A 17 -16.60 -44.81 -22.31
CA VAL A 17 -16.21 -43.46 -22.78
C VAL A 17 -16.28 -42.45 -21.64
N ILE A 18 -17.33 -42.50 -20.82
CA ILE A 18 -17.48 -41.64 -19.64
C ILE A 18 -16.32 -41.88 -18.67
N GLU A 19 -16.05 -43.12 -18.30
CA GLU A 19 -15.01 -43.49 -17.33
C GLU A 19 -13.59 -43.12 -17.80
N HIS A 20 -13.28 -43.32 -19.08
CA HIS A 20 -11.92 -43.16 -19.58
C HIS A 20 -11.61 -41.73 -20.05
N ASN A 21 -12.63 -40.94 -20.42
CA ASN A 21 -12.42 -39.62 -21.02
C ASN A 21 -13.08 -38.51 -20.21
N ILE A 22 -14.34 -38.67 -19.82
CA ILE A 22 -15.12 -37.58 -19.22
C ILE A 22 -14.78 -37.42 -17.74
N THR A 23 -14.81 -38.51 -16.96
CA THR A 23 -14.49 -38.46 -15.52
C THR A 23 -13.09 -37.89 -15.26
N PRO A 24 -12.02 -38.35 -15.94
CA PRO A 24 -10.67 -37.83 -15.69
C PRO A 24 -10.51 -36.37 -16.11
N ALA A 25 -11.20 -35.93 -17.17
CA ALA A 25 -11.19 -34.53 -17.60
C ALA A 25 -11.87 -33.61 -16.57
N ILE A 26 -13.00 -34.06 -16.00
CA ILE A 26 -13.70 -33.33 -14.93
C ILE A 26 -12.84 -33.29 -13.66
N ASP A 27 -12.22 -34.41 -13.28
CA ASP A 27 -11.34 -34.45 -12.11
C ASP A 27 -10.11 -33.55 -12.27
N GLY A 28 -9.49 -33.56 -13.45
CA GLY A 28 -8.37 -32.66 -13.77
C GLY A 28 -8.77 -31.18 -13.75
N LEU A 29 -9.96 -30.86 -14.27
CA LEU A 29 -10.51 -29.50 -14.20
C LEU A 29 -10.74 -29.08 -12.75
N ARG A 30 -11.35 -29.95 -11.93
CA ARG A 30 -11.61 -29.69 -10.51
C ARG A 30 -10.31 -29.41 -9.75
N GLN A 31 -9.30 -30.28 -9.90
CA GLN A 31 -7.99 -30.09 -9.27
C GLN A 31 -7.34 -28.76 -9.68
N HIS A 32 -7.44 -28.39 -10.96
CA HIS A 32 -6.88 -27.14 -11.45
C HIS A 32 -7.64 -25.91 -10.90
N VAL A 33 -8.96 -25.99 -10.78
CA VAL A 33 -9.78 -24.92 -10.18
C VAL A 33 -9.45 -24.77 -8.70
N ASP A 34 -9.43 -25.86 -7.93
CA ASP A 34 -9.11 -25.85 -6.51
C ASP A 34 -7.72 -25.23 -6.27
N ALA A 35 -6.70 -25.67 -7.02
CA ALA A 35 -5.35 -25.11 -6.92
C ALA A 35 -5.26 -23.63 -7.31
N ARG A 36 -6.14 -23.13 -8.19
CA ARG A 36 -6.20 -21.70 -8.52
C ARG A 36 -6.91 -20.90 -7.42
N LEU A 37 -7.95 -21.45 -6.82
CA LEU A 37 -8.65 -20.82 -5.70
C LEU A 37 -7.73 -20.68 -4.49
N ASP A 38 -7.01 -21.74 -4.12
CA ASP A 38 -6.02 -21.70 -3.03
C ASP A 38 -4.96 -20.59 -3.25
N LYS A 39 -4.49 -20.43 -4.50
CA LYS A 39 -3.54 -19.36 -4.85
C LYS A 39 -4.18 -17.97 -4.78
N VAL A 40 -5.45 -17.82 -5.13
CA VAL A 40 -6.17 -16.56 -5.02
C VAL A 40 -6.36 -16.18 -3.56
N ASP A 41 -6.79 -17.12 -2.73
CA ASP A 41 -6.97 -16.91 -1.29
C ASP A 41 -5.66 -16.56 -0.60
N ALA A 42 -4.57 -17.27 -0.93
CA ALA A 42 -3.24 -16.94 -0.41
C ALA A 42 -2.76 -15.53 -0.82
N ARG A 43 -3.12 -15.07 -2.03
CA ARG A 43 -2.80 -13.71 -2.48
C ARG A 43 -3.69 -12.66 -1.81
N LEU A 44 -4.98 -12.95 -1.63
CA LEU A 44 -5.91 -12.07 -0.93
C LEU A 44 -5.49 -11.89 0.53
N GLY A 45 -5.16 -12.96 1.25
CA GLY A 45 -4.66 -12.86 2.64
C GLY A 45 -3.36 -12.05 2.76
N LYS A 46 -2.47 -12.13 1.76
CA LYS A 46 -1.28 -11.26 1.68
C LYS A 46 -1.65 -9.79 1.45
N VAL A 47 -2.58 -9.53 0.55
CA VAL A 47 -3.05 -8.16 0.28
C VAL A 47 -3.72 -7.59 1.53
N GLU A 48 -4.63 -8.33 2.16
CA GLU A 48 -5.33 -7.90 3.38
C GLU A 48 -4.36 -7.63 4.54
N SER A 49 -3.35 -8.47 4.74
CA SER A 49 -2.33 -8.25 5.79
C SER A 49 -1.38 -7.09 5.50
N GLN A 50 -1.19 -6.71 4.24
CA GLN A 50 -0.34 -5.59 3.83
C GLN A 50 -1.12 -4.29 3.61
N MET A 51 -2.44 -4.37 3.49
CA MET A 51 -3.30 -3.20 3.34
C MET A 51 -3.34 -2.44 4.65
N VAL A 52 -2.63 -1.32 4.67
CA VAL A 52 -2.87 -0.26 5.64
C VAL A 52 -4.16 0.47 5.27
N THR A 53 -4.99 0.78 6.26
CA THR A 53 -6.20 1.57 6.01
C THR A 53 -5.81 2.99 5.62
N LYS A 54 -6.60 3.62 4.75
CA LYS A 54 -6.42 5.04 4.40
C LYS A 54 -6.33 5.91 5.67
N SER A 55 -7.19 5.64 6.66
CA SER A 55 -7.19 6.38 7.93
C SER A 55 -5.86 6.28 8.68
N TYR A 56 -5.24 5.09 8.72
CA TYR A 56 -3.93 4.92 9.35
C TYR A 56 -2.84 5.74 8.63
N LEU A 57 -2.88 5.76 7.30
CA LEU A 57 -1.96 6.57 6.51
C LEU A 57 -2.20 8.07 6.74
N ASP A 58 -3.45 8.53 6.71
CA ASP A 58 -3.81 9.92 6.95
C ASP A 58 -3.36 10.37 8.35
N ASP A 59 -3.56 9.54 9.39
CA ASP A 59 -3.11 9.81 10.75
C ASP A 59 -1.58 9.92 10.85
N LYS A 60 -0.86 8.98 10.21
CA LYS A 60 0.61 8.98 10.21
C LYS A 60 1.20 10.15 9.42
N MET A 61 0.54 10.54 8.33
CA MET A 61 0.92 11.72 7.55
C MET A 61 0.70 12.99 8.37
N ALA A 62 -0.45 13.14 9.03
CA ALA A 62 -0.71 14.28 9.92
C ALA A 62 0.30 14.37 11.07
N GLU A 63 0.67 13.24 11.68
CA GLU A 63 1.71 13.17 12.71
C GLU A 63 3.08 13.64 12.17
N LEU A 64 3.46 13.18 10.98
CA LEU A 64 4.72 13.56 10.34
C LEU A 64 4.75 15.06 9.99
N GLU A 65 3.69 15.58 9.37
CA GLU A 65 3.56 17.00 9.01
C GLU A 65 3.64 17.89 10.27
N GLY A 66 2.89 17.55 11.32
CA GLY A 66 2.95 18.25 12.59
C GLY A 66 4.36 18.21 13.20
N GLY A 67 5.02 17.06 13.15
CA GLY A 67 6.40 16.89 13.61
C GLY A 67 7.40 17.77 12.87
N VAL A 68 7.29 17.86 11.54
CA VAL A 68 8.14 18.72 10.70
C VAL A 68 7.92 20.20 11.04
N ILE A 69 6.67 20.63 11.12
CA ILE A 69 6.32 22.02 11.47
C ILE A 69 6.90 22.41 12.83
N VAL A 70 6.74 21.55 13.85
CA VAL A 70 7.28 21.82 15.20
C VAL A 70 8.79 21.90 15.20
N ARG A 71 9.49 21.02 14.46
CA ARG A 71 10.96 21.05 14.35
C ARG A 71 11.43 22.32 13.68
N GLN A 72 10.82 22.68 12.56
CA GLN A 72 11.20 23.87 11.80
C GLN A 72 10.95 25.15 12.59
N ARG A 73 9.82 25.26 13.32
CA ARG A 73 9.59 26.38 14.26
C ARG A 73 10.65 26.47 15.37
N LYS A 74 11.12 25.34 15.90
CA LYS A 74 12.21 25.33 16.90
C LYS A 74 13.54 25.74 16.29
N GLU A 75 13.78 25.38 15.04
CA GLU A 75 14.97 25.76 14.30
C GLU A 75 14.98 27.26 14.01
N ASP A 76 13.88 27.82 13.49
CA ASP A 76 13.69 29.26 13.28
C ASP A 76 13.98 30.04 14.58
N LYS A 77 13.45 29.58 15.72
CA LYS A 77 13.74 30.21 17.03
C LYS A 77 15.22 30.21 17.40
N LYS A 78 15.93 29.12 17.14
CA LYS A 78 17.38 29.02 17.42
C LYS A 78 18.18 29.93 16.50
N VAL A 79 17.83 29.96 15.22
CA VAL A 79 18.48 30.81 14.22
C VAL A 79 18.26 32.27 14.55
N ASN A 80 17.03 32.67 14.91
CA ASN A 80 16.74 34.04 15.32
C ASN A 80 17.54 34.46 16.56
N LEU A 81 17.61 33.61 17.58
CA LEU A 81 18.44 33.87 18.76
C LEU A 81 19.93 34.02 18.40
N LEU A 82 20.43 33.20 17.47
CA LEU A 82 21.80 33.31 16.99
C LEU A 82 22.03 34.63 16.25
N ILE A 83 21.11 35.04 15.38
CA ILE A 83 21.18 36.32 14.66
C ILE A 83 21.24 37.49 15.66
N GLU A 84 20.36 37.50 16.68
CA GLU A 84 20.36 38.52 17.74
C GLU A 84 21.68 38.56 18.53
N LEU A 85 22.23 37.39 18.87
CA LEU A 85 23.52 37.30 19.56
C LEU A 85 24.70 37.78 18.70
N LEU A 86 24.66 37.56 17.38
CA LEU A 86 25.71 37.99 16.48
C LEU A 86 25.60 39.49 16.15
N GLN A 87 24.38 40.00 16.01
CA GLN A 87 24.12 41.43 15.82
C GLN A 87 24.53 42.24 17.07
N SER A 88 24.18 41.76 18.28
CA SER A 88 24.59 42.43 19.53
C SER A 88 26.10 42.45 19.75
N LYS A 89 26.83 41.51 19.14
CA LYS A 89 28.30 41.47 19.12
C LYS A 89 28.91 42.23 17.95
N SER A 90 28.10 42.94 17.16
CA SER A 90 28.51 43.66 15.95
C SER A 90 29.23 42.79 14.92
N VAL A 91 28.91 41.48 14.88
CA VAL A 91 29.47 40.53 13.90
C VAL A 91 28.73 40.59 12.57
N LEU A 92 27.41 40.90 12.61
CA LEU A 92 26.56 41.02 11.44
C LEU A 92 26.17 42.47 11.19
N ALA A 93 26.12 42.87 9.92
CA ALA A 93 25.52 44.14 9.53
C ALA A 93 23.98 44.04 9.51
N GLU A 94 23.29 45.17 9.65
CA GLU A 94 21.83 45.25 9.58
C GLU A 94 21.26 44.66 8.27
N THR A 95 22.01 44.81 7.17
CA THR A 95 21.64 44.24 5.86
C THR A 95 21.61 42.71 5.90
N ASP A 96 22.58 42.09 6.58
CA ASP A 96 22.73 40.64 6.67
C ASP A 96 21.64 40.06 7.59
N VAL A 97 21.34 40.76 8.68
CA VAL A 97 20.24 40.42 9.60
C VAL A 97 18.91 40.40 8.85
N LYS A 98 18.66 41.40 8.00
CA LYS A 98 17.43 41.46 7.21
C LYS A 98 17.33 40.29 6.23
N GLN A 99 18.40 40.00 5.49
CA GLN A 99 18.43 38.86 4.56
C GLN A 99 18.22 37.52 5.27
N LEU A 100 18.86 37.31 6.42
CA LEU A 100 18.72 36.07 7.19
C LEU A 100 17.30 35.89 7.76
N LYS A 101 16.64 36.98 8.15
CA LYS A 101 15.25 36.95 8.61
C LYS A 101 14.25 36.64 7.48
N GLU A 102 14.58 36.99 6.23
CA GLU A 102 13.75 36.64 5.06
C GLU A 102 13.78 35.14 4.71
N ILE A 103 14.79 34.40 5.18
CA ILE A 103 14.91 32.94 4.97
C ILE A 103 13.97 32.16 5.91
N GLN A 104 13.45 32.80 6.96
CA GLN A 104 12.58 32.17 7.94
C GLN A 104 11.32 31.61 7.28
N VAL A 105 11.02 30.34 7.53
CA VAL A 105 9.86 29.68 6.91
C VAL A 105 8.56 30.04 7.62
N PHE A 106 8.62 30.27 8.94
CA PHE A 106 7.45 30.70 9.72
C PHE A 106 7.70 32.07 10.36
N PRO A 107 6.98 33.14 9.96
CA PRO A 107 7.18 34.45 10.55
C PRO A 107 6.86 34.45 12.04
N THR A 108 7.71 35.10 12.84
CA THR A 108 7.40 35.38 14.24
C THR A 108 6.39 36.51 14.29
N HIS A 109 5.13 36.21 14.64
CA HIS A 109 4.17 37.26 14.96
C HIS A 109 4.68 38.01 16.20
N ILE A 110 5.08 39.27 15.98
CA ILE A 110 5.29 40.24 17.05
C ILE A 110 3.91 40.88 17.25
N GLU A 111 3.19 40.48 18.29
CA GLU A 111 2.11 41.30 18.87
C GLU A 111 2.72 42.43 19.71
#